data_AF-A0A937K8M1-F1
#
_entry.id   AF-A0A937K8M1-F1
#
_cell.length_a   1.000
_cell.length_b   1.000
_cell.length_c   1.000
_cell.angle_alpha   90.00
_cell.angle_beta   90.00
_cell.angle_gamma   90.00
#
_symmetry.space_group_name_H-M   'P 1'
#
loop_
_entity.id
_entity.type
_entity.pdbx_description
1 polymer ?
#
loop_
_entity_poly.entity_id
_entity_poly.type
_entity_poly.pdbx_seq_one_letter_code
_entity_poly.pdbx_strand_id
1 'polypeptide(L)'
;METNQLKPPASTQRIWRVADLPKDRAPARYLIEDDDGDPTTALLSKRRRQVMELLKQGPVYCASPVRISDIVHLLKRETGVIVDTEYYPGDTETGAGTYGVYFLRSTVNLIQHNEVAA
;
A
#
# COMPACT_ATOMS: atom_id res chain seq x y z
N MET A 1 14.19 -30.85 9.48
CA MET A 1 14.52 -30.16 8.21
C MET A 1 13.94 -28.77 8.33
N GLU A 2 14.77 -27.75 8.51
CA GLU A 2 14.29 -26.37 8.58
C GLU A 2 13.86 -25.94 7.18
N THR A 3 12.55 -25.92 6.93
CA THR A 3 12.01 -25.24 5.75
C THR A 3 12.30 -23.76 5.95
N ASN A 4 13.30 -23.23 5.25
CA ASN A 4 13.50 -21.79 5.13
C ASN A 4 12.32 -21.24 4.32
N GLN A 5 11.16 -21.12 4.97
CA GLN A 5 9.94 -20.64 4.33
C GLN A 5 10.18 -19.18 3.96
N LEU A 6 10.01 -18.87 2.67
CA LEU A 6 10.01 -17.50 2.17
C LEU A 6 8.96 -16.72 2.96
N LYS A 7 9.40 -15.75 3.76
CA LYS A 7 8.54 -14.91 4.59
C LYS A 7 8.61 -13.48 4.09
N PRO A 8 7.49 -12.73 4.13
CA PRO A 8 7.53 -11.32 3.83
C PRO A 8 8.36 -10.58 4.88
N PRO A 9 8.81 -9.35 4.60
CA PRO A 9 9.53 -8.54 5.58
C PRO A 9 8.75 -8.44 6.91
N ALA A 10 9.47 -8.42 8.03
CA ALA A 10 8.86 -8.29 9.36
C ALA A 10 8.07 -6.98 9.53
N SER A 11 8.39 -5.95 8.73
CA SER A 11 7.66 -4.69 8.67
C SER A 11 6.32 -4.77 7.93
N THR A 12 5.96 -5.93 7.37
CA THR A 12 4.73 -6.09 6.60
C THR A 12 3.50 -5.90 7.48
N GLN A 13 2.68 -4.94 7.10
CA GLN A 13 1.54 -4.49 7.88
C GLN A 13 0.29 -5.30 7.56
N ARG A 14 -0.45 -5.67 8.60
CA ARG A 14 -1.76 -6.32 8.48
C ARG A 14 -2.85 -5.40 9.00
N ILE A 15 -3.75 -5.00 8.09
CA ILE A 15 -4.87 -4.12 8.42
C ILE A 15 -6.11 -4.97 8.66
N TRP A 16 -6.61 -4.98 9.89
CA TRP A 16 -7.76 -5.79 10.30
C TRP A 16 -9.07 -5.01 10.24
N ARG A 17 -9.02 -3.73 10.58
CA ARG A 17 -10.19 -2.83 10.60
C ARG A 17 -9.83 -1.45 10.07
N VAL A 18 -10.85 -0.69 9.69
CA VAL A 18 -10.69 0.68 9.16
C VAL A 18 -9.90 1.59 10.10
N ALA A 19 -10.07 1.40 11.42
CA ALA A 19 -9.38 2.19 12.43
C ALA A 19 -7.86 1.97 12.49
N ASP A 20 -7.35 0.89 11.88
CA ASP A 20 -5.91 0.61 11.83
C ASP A 20 -5.21 1.36 10.68
N LEU A 21 -5.97 1.99 9.77
CA LEU A 21 -5.40 2.79 8.69
C LEU A 21 -4.85 4.14 9.21
N PRO A 22 -3.88 4.75 8.50
CA PRO A 22 -3.46 6.12 8.76
C PRO A 22 -4.66 7.06 8.89
N LYS A 23 -4.68 7.89 9.94
CA LYS A 23 -5.89 8.64 10.33
C LYS A 23 -6.22 9.79 9.39
N ASP A 24 -5.22 10.38 8.77
CA ASP A 24 -5.41 11.59 7.97
C ASP A 24 -6.09 11.27 6.63
N ARG A 25 -7.17 12.01 6.38
CA ARG A 25 -8.05 11.87 5.21
C ARG A 25 -8.16 13.17 4.42
N ALA A 26 -7.58 14.27 4.91
CA ALA A 26 -7.63 15.56 4.23
C ALA A 26 -6.97 15.45 2.84
N PRO A 27 -7.34 16.28 1.86
CA PRO A 27 -6.65 16.28 0.57
C PRO A 27 -5.16 16.62 0.71
N ALA A 28 -4.30 15.86 0.02
CA ALA A 28 -2.86 16.10 -0.02
C ALA A 28 -2.31 15.82 -1.42
N ARG A 29 -1.30 16.60 -1.84
CA ARG A 29 -0.60 16.40 -3.12
C ARG A 29 0.65 15.58 -2.92
N TYR A 30 0.81 14.58 -3.78
CA TYR A 30 1.95 13.69 -3.84
C TYR A 30 2.70 13.90 -5.15
N LEU A 31 4.02 13.91 -5.07
CA LEU A 31 4.92 13.68 -6.18
C LEU A 31 5.23 12.18 -6.22
N ILE A 32 5.05 11.57 -7.38
CA ILE A 32 5.26 10.15 -7.62
C ILE A 32 6.32 10.05 -8.69
N GLU A 33 7.45 9.45 -8.32
CA GLU A 33 8.62 9.26 -9.16
C GLU A 33 8.78 7.76 -9.40
N ASP A 34 8.85 7.39 -10.67
CA ASP A 34 9.20 6.06 -11.13
C ASP A 34 10.60 6.12 -11.76
N ASP A 35 11.37 5.04 -11.68
CA ASP A 35 12.75 5.00 -12.18
C ASP A 35 12.80 5.14 -13.71
N ASP A 36 11.73 4.75 -14.41
CA ASP A 36 11.65 4.72 -15.87
C ASP A 36 10.72 5.80 -16.48
N GLY A 37 10.11 6.67 -15.67
CA GLY A 37 9.01 7.54 -16.10
C GLY A 37 9.11 9.00 -15.68
N ASP A 38 8.33 9.86 -16.34
CA ASP A 38 8.20 11.26 -15.93
C ASP A 38 7.49 11.36 -14.57
N PRO A 39 7.99 12.22 -13.66
CA PRO A 39 7.36 12.44 -12.36
C PRO A 39 5.91 12.91 -12.53
N THR A 40 5.00 12.25 -11.82
CA THR A 40 3.57 12.56 -11.85
C THR A 40 3.13 13.17 -10.51
N THR A 41 2.24 14.16 -10.56
CA THR A 41 1.61 14.70 -9.35
C THR A 41 0.18 14.23 -9.20
N ALA A 42 -0.22 13.85 -7.98
CA ALA A 42 -1.56 13.36 -7.69
C ALA A 42 -2.14 14.01 -6.43
N LEU A 43 -3.37 14.52 -6.53
CA LEU A 43 -4.15 14.97 -5.39
C LEU A 43 -4.97 13.80 -4.83
N LEU A 44 -4.56 13.28 -3.68
CA LEU A 44 -5.24 12.17 -3.01
C LEU A 44 -6.03 12.66 -1.79
N SER A 45 -7.19 12.06 -1.55
CA SER A 45 -8.03 12.36 -0.40
C SER A 45 -8.75 11.11 0.09
N LYS A 46 -9.34 11.20 1.29
CA LYS A 46 -10.15 10.13 1.89
C LYS A 46 -9.36 8.81 1.92
N ARG A 47 -9.96 7.69 1.49
CA ARG A 47 -9.36 6.36 1.60
C ARG A 47 -8.14 6.18 0.70
N ARG A 48 -8.10 6.82 -0.47
CA ARG A 48 -6.93 6.78 -1.38
C ARG A 48 -5.69 7.34 -0.70
N ARG A 49 -5.84 8.47 0.00
CA ARG A 49 -4.76 9.05 0.81
C ARG A 49 -4.30 8.10 1.92
N GLN A 50 -5.24 7.55 2.69
CA GLN A 50 -4.90 6.63 3.79
C GLN A 50 -4.13 5.41 3.29
N VAL A 51 -4.52 4.84 2.15
CA VAL A 51 -3.85 3.67 1.57
C VAL A 51 -2.49 4.04 0.97
N MET A 52 -2.35 5.23 0.36
CA MET A 52 -1.04 5.71 -0.08
C MET A 52 -0.07 5.89 1.10
N GLU A 53 -0.50 6.53 2.18
CA GLU A 53 0.33 6.66 3.39
C GLU A 53 0.66 5.31 4.03
N LEU A 54 -0.29 4.36 4.01
CA LEU A 54 -0.04 3.01 4.51
C LEU A 54 1.06 2.31 3.70
N LEU A 55 0.99 2.38 2.37
CA LEU A 55 1.98 1.79 1.46
C LEU A 55 3.35 2.45 1.61
N LYS A 56 3.40 3.76 1.89
CA LYS A 56 4.64 4.48 2.20
C LYS A 56 5.29 4.04 3.51
N GLN A 57 4.50 3.57 4.49
CA GLN A 57 5.02 3.08 5.78
C GLN A 57 5.68 1.70 5.66
N GLY A 58 5.30 0.91 4.65
CA GLY A 58 5.90 -0.39 4.38
C GLY A 58 4.96 -1.35 3.65
N PRO A 59 5.41 -2.60 3.40
CA PRO A 59 4.62 -3.59 2.68
C PRO A 59 3.31 -3.92 3.41
N VAL A 60 2.28 -4.35 2.67
CA VAL A 60 0.95 -4.59 3.24
C VAL A 60 0.36 -5.90 2.75
N TYR A 61 -0.12 -6.76 3.65
CA TYR A 61 -0.81 -7.99 3.25
C TYR A 61 -2.06 -7.69 2.40
N CYS A 62 -2.18 -8.34 1.24
CA CYS A 62 -3.34 -8.18 0.36
C CYS A 62 -4.64 -8.67 1.01
N ALA A 63 -4.54 -9.73 1.83
CA ALA A 63 -5.66 -10.36 2.54
C ALA A 63 -6.15 -9.52 3.74
N SER A 64 -6.43 -8.24 3.52
CA SER A 64 -7.03 -7.35 4.51
C SER A 64 -8.56 -7.43 4.46
N PRO A 65 -9.25 -7.60 5.61
CA PRO A 65 -10.72 -7.50 5.69
C PRO A 65 -11.27 -6.14 5.24
N VAL A 66 -10.42 -5.11 5.20
CA VAL A 66 -10.80 -3.73 4.84
C VAL A 66 -10.82 -3.52 3.31
N ARG A 67 -10.54 -4.57 2.52
CA ARG A 67 -10.56 -4.55 1.04
C ARG A 67 -9.70 -3.45 0.44
N ILE A 68 -8.46 -3.34 0.92
CA ILE A 68 -7.51 -2.33 0.43
C ILE A 68 -7.16 -2.53 -1.06
N SER A 69 -7.34 -3.74 -1.60
CA SER A 69 -7.03 -4.08 -3.00
C SER A 69 -7.75 -3.20 -4.02
N ASP A 70 -9.02 -2.88 -3.81
CA ASP A 70 -9.78 -1.99 -4.71
C ASP A 70 -9.15 -0.60 -4.76
N ILE A 71 -8.68 -0.11 -3.61
CA ILE A 71 -8.03 1.19 -3.50
C ILE A 71 -6.63 1.17 -4.11
N VAL A 72 -5.86 0.09 -3.90
CA VAL A 72 -4.56 -0.11 -4.55
C VAL A 72 -4.73 -0.10 -6.07
N HIS A 73 -5.75 -0.79 -6.60
CA HIS A 73 -6.05 -0.77 -8.02
C HIS A 73 -6.38 0.63 -8.54
N LEU A 74 -7.20 1.40 -7.81
CA LEU A 74 -7.49 2.79 -8.15
C LEU A 74 -6.24 3.67 -8.12
N LEU A 75 -5.37 3.53 -7.12
CA LEU A 75 -4.12 4.28 -7.04
C LEU A 75 -3.24 4.03 -8.26
N LYS A 76 -3.01 2.75 -8.63
CA LYS A 76 -2.26 2.39 -9.83
C LYS A 76 -2.83 3.05 -11.09
N ARG A 77 -4.14 2.95 -11.28
CA ARG A 77 -4.82 3.46 -12.48
C ARG A 77 -4.84 4.99 -12.55
N GLU A 78 -5.06 5.67 -11.43
CA GLU A 78 -5.28 7.12 -11.39
C GLU A 78 -3.98 7.91 -11.31
N THR A 79 -2.94 7.36 -10.69
CA THR A 79 -1.70 8.09 -10.42
C THR A 79 -0.47 7.51 -11.10
N GLY A 80 -0.60 6.35 -11.74
CA GLY A 80 0.53 5.62 -12.32
C GLY A 80 1.47 5.01 -11.28
N VAL A 81 1.12 5.01 -9.99
CA VAL A 81 2.00 4.48 -8.95
C VAL A 81 2.23 2.99 -9.14
N ILE A 82 3.48 2.57 -9.06
CA ILE A 82 3.86 1.16 -9.15
C ILE A 82 3.78 0.54 -7.76
N VAL A 83 2.88 -0.44 -7.63
CA VAL A 83 2.72 -1.27 -6.44
C VAL A 83 2.77 -2.73 -6.87
N ASP A 84 3.83 -3.44 -6.52
CA ASP A 84 3.96 -4.85 -6.86
C ASP A 84 3.14 -5.72 -5.92
N THR A 85 2.84 -6.93 -6.37
CA THR A 85 2.28 -7.99 -5.52
C THR A 85 3.25 -9.15 -5.55
N GLU A 86 3.92 -9.37 -4.43
CA GLU A 86 4.74 -10.56 -4.22
C GLU A 86 3.94 -11.62 -3.49
N TYR A 87 4.14 -12.87 -3.90
CA TYR A 87 3.41 -14.01 -3.34
C TYR A 87 4.31 -14.85 -2.45
N TYR A 88 3.79 -15.18 -1.28
CA TYR A 88 4.49 -15.95 -0.25
C TYR A 88 3.71 -17.23 0.04
N PRO A 89 4.40 -18.36 0.29
CA PRO A 89 3.74 -19.62 0.59
C PRO A 89 2.96 -19.52 1.90
N GLY A 90 1.74 -20.05 1.88
CA GLY A 90 0.94 -20.26 3.08
C GLY A 90 1.41 -21.47 3.89
N ASP A 91 0.79 -21.65 5.06
CA ASP A 91 1.03 -22.81 5.90
C ASP A 91 0.28 -24.04 5.37
N THR A 92 1.03 -24.99 4.80
CA THR A 92 0.50 -26.23 4.24
C THR A 92 -0.14 -27.14 5.28
N GLU A 93 0.29 -27.09 6.55
CA GLU A 93 -0.28 -27.93 7.63
C GLU A 93 -1.71 -27.50 7.96
N THR A 94 -1.99 -26.20 7.86
CA THR A 94 -3.34 -25.64 8.06
C THR A 94 -4.19 -25.63 6.78
N GLY A 95 -3.62 -26.05 5.64
CA GLY A 95 -4.24 -25.93 4.33
C GLY A 95 -4.30 -24.48 3.80
N ALA A 96 -3.56 -23.56 4.40
CA ALA A 96 -3.51 -22.17 3.96
C ALA A 96 -2.77 -22.07 2.62
N GLY A 97 -3.44 -21.50 1.62
CA GLY A 97 -2.86 -21.22 0.31
C GLY A 97 -1.88 -20.04 0.32
N THR A 98 -1.23 -19.83 -0.82
CA THR A 98 -0.35 -18.69 -1.09
C THR A 98 -1.06 -17.36 -0.83
N TYR A 99 -0.37 -16.40 -0.23
CA TYR A 99 -0.90 -15.07 0.03
C TYR A 99 -0.03 -13.98 -0.61
N GLY A 100 -0.66 -12.87 -0.97
CA GLY A 100 0.00 -11.72 -1.57
C GLY A 100 0.37 -10.64 -0.55
N VAL A 101 1.45 -9.91 -0.83
CA VAL A 101 1.86 -8.69 -0.13
C VAL A 101 2.11 -7.60 -1.16
N TYR A 102 1.55 -6.42 -0.91
CA TYR A 102 1.76 -5.22 -1.72
C TYR A 102 3.07 -4.52 -1.33
N PHE A 103 3.86 -4.15 -2.33
CA PHE A 103 5.09 -3.38 -2.18
C PHE A 103 5.02 -2.10 -3.01
N LEU A 104 5.17 -0.95 -2.38
CA LEU A 104 5.33 0.31 -3.12
C LEU A 104 6.72 0.34 -3.76
N ARG A 105 6.77 0.50 -5.09
CA ARG A 105 8.02 0.60 -5.85
C ARG A 105 8.36 2.02 -6.24
N SER A 106 7.35 2.79 -6.64
CA SER A 106 7.55 4.21 -6.92
C SER A 106 7.99 4.95 -5.66
N THR A 107 8.87 5.93 -5.83
CA THR A 107 9.17 6.91 -4.80
C THR A 107 7.98 7.86 -4.69
N VAL A 108 7.42 8.00 -3.48
CA VAL A 108 6.24 8.86 -3.26
C VAL A 108 6.52 9.87 -2.17
N ASN A 109 6.56 11.13 -2.56
CA ASN A 109 6.86 12.27 -1.69
C ASN A 109 5.61 13.12 -1.48
N LEU A 110 5.31 13.47 -0.23
CA LEU A 110 4.27 14.45 0.08
C LEU A 110 4.83 15.84 -0.22
N ILE A 111 4.20 16.58 -1.13
CA ILE A 111 4.69 17.90 -1.57
C ILE A 111 3.81 19.06 -1.10
N GLN A 112 2.54 18.79 -0.76
CA GLN A 112 1.67 19.82 -0.17
C GLN A 112 0.59 19.16 0.68
N HIS A 113 0.49 19.61 1.92
CA HIS A 113 -0.64 19.32 2.79
C HIS A 113 -1.60 20.52 2.68
N ASN A 114 -2.79 20.31 2.11
CA ASN A 114 -3.80 21.36 2.17
C ASN A 114 -4.45 21.29 3.55
N GLU A 115 -3.92 22.07 4.49
CA GLU A 115 -4.71 22.52 5.63
C GLU A 115 -5.88 23.32 5.04
N VAL A 116 -7.07 22.71 5.05
CA VAL A 116 -8.29 23.47 4.82
C VAL A 116 -8.42 24.39 6.03
N ALA A 117 -8.06 25.67 5.84
CA ALA A 117 -8.36 26.73 6.79
C ALA A 117 -9.88 26.66 7.08
N ALA A 118 -10.20 26.32 8.32
CA ALA A 118 -11.54 26.42 8.87
C ALA A 118 -11.82 27.87 9.30
#